data_AF-A0A7R9TY57-F1
#
_entry.id   AF-A0A7R9TY57-F1
#
_cell.length_a   1.000
_cell.length_b   1.000
_cell.length_c   1.000
_cell.angle_alpha   90.00
_cell.angle_beta   90.00
_cell.angle_gamma   90.00
#
_symmetry.space_group_name_H-M   'P 1'
#
loop_
_entity.id
_entity.type
_entity.pdbx_description
1 polymer ?
#
loop_
_entity_poly.entity_id
_entity_poly.type
_entity_poly.pdbx_seq_one_letter_code
_entity_poly.pdbx_strand_id
1 'polypeptide(L)'
;SVALAEMLVECLNSRRDAFATEQAAEYFCMLNTVPKVSRHASLQEAAFEALLKATLRQVAYPNGFVDWEDDIGEAADDEDEDSFHRFREQVMADLFGNVCAVLGAGRF
;
A
#
# COMPACT_ATOMS: atom_id res chain seq x y z
N SER A 1 4.82 -16.23 3.21
CA SER A 1 4.83 -17.11 2.02
C SER A 1 5.13 -16.27 0.79
N VAL A 2 5.93 -16.74 -0.17
CA VAL A 2 6.24 -15.99 -1.40
C VAL A 2 4.99 -15.77 -2.24
N ALA A 3 4.25 -16.85 -2.54
CA ALA A 3 3.03 -16.79 -3.34
C ALA A 3 1.96 -15.86 -2.75
N LEU A 4 1.86 -15.80 -1.41
CA LEU A 4 0.92 -14.88 -0.76
C LEU A 4 1.32 -13.42 -0.96
N ALA A 5 2.61 -13.09 -0.84
CA ALA A 5 3.10 -11.74 -1.06
C ALA A 5 2.88 -11.29 -2.52
N GLU A 6 3.13 -12.18 -3.47
CA GLU A 6 2.88 -11.94 -4.90
C GLU A 6 1.39 -11.72 -5.19
N MET A 7 0.52 -12.60 -4.68
CA MET A 7 -0.93 -12.46 -4.82
C MET A 7 -1.44 -11.14 -4.24
N LEU A 8 -0.98 -10.75 -3.05
CA LEU A 8 -1.37 -9.47 -2.43
C LEU A 8 -0.97 -8.29 -3.33
N VAL A 9 0.28 -8.23 -3.79
CA VAL A 9 0.74 -7.17 -4.70
C VAL A 9 -0.04 -7.15 -6.00
N GLU A 10 -0.42 -8.32 -6.54
CA GLU A 10 -1.23 -8.40 -7.75
C GLU A 10 -2.66 -7.90 -7.52
N CYS A 11 -3.28 -8.23 -6.38
CA CYS A 11 -4.57 -7.66 -5.97
C CYS A 11 -4.49 -6.12 -5.93
N LEU A 12 -3.45 -5.58 -5.30
CA LEU A 12 -3.22 -4.14 -5.23
C LEU A 12 -3.00 -3.49 -6.60
N ASN A 13 -2.54 -4.26 -7.60
CA ASN A 13 -2.35 -3.81 -8.98
C ASN A 13 -3.59 -3.97 -9.86
N SER A 14 -4.59 -4.75 -9.45
CA SER A 14 -5.83 -4.96 -10.22
C SER A 14 -6.82 -3.80 -10.12
N ARG A 15 -7.00 -3.21 -8.93
CA ARG A 15 -7.94 -2.11 -8.68
C ARG A 15 -7.50 -1.21 -7.52
N ARG A 16 -8.20 -0.08 -7.32
CA ARG A 16 -8.12 0.67 -6.08
C ARG A 16 -8.97 -0.02 -5.02
N ASP A 17 -8.38 -0.28 -3.86
CA ASP A 17 -9.01 -1.03 -2.78
C ASP A 17 -8.22 -0.78 -1.48
N ALA A 18 -8.72 0.13 -0.65
CA ALA A 18 -8.09 0.49 0.62
C ALA A 18 -7.99 -0.71 1.56
N PHE A 19 -9.04 -1.54 1.64
CA PHE A 19 -9.06 -2.73 2.48
C PHE A 19 -7.99 -3.75 2.07
N ALA A 20 -7.87 -4.05 0.77
CA ALA A 20 -6.80 -4.91 0.28
C ALA A 20 -5.41 -4.32 0.59
N THR A 21 -5.28 -3.00 0.52
CA THR A 21 -4.04 -2.29 0.85
C THR A 21 -3.69 -2.39 2.33
N GLU A 22 -4.66 -2.25 3.22
CA GLU A 22 -4.49 -2.45 4.67
C GLU A 22 -4.06 -3.89 4.98
N GLN A 23 -4.72 -4.89 4.40
CA GLN A 23 -4.35 -6.29 4.62
C GLN A 23 -2.95 -6.62 4.08
N ALA A 24 -2.58 -6.04 2.93
CA ALA A 24 -1.21 -6.18 2.42
C ALA A 24 -0.20 -5.48 3.33
N ALA A 25 -0.49 -4.27 3.79
CA ALA A 25 0.36 -3.52 4.70
C ALA A 25 0.60 -4.31 6.00
N GLU A 26 -0.45 -4.85 6.61
CA GLU A 26 -0.36 -5.69 7.81
C GLU A 26 0.56 -6.90 7.60
N TYR A 27 0.37 -7.63 6.49
CA TYR A 27 1.22 -8.77 6.15
C TYR A 27 2.71 -8.38 6.03
N PHE A 28 3.00 -7.28 5.33
CA PHE A 28 4.37 -6.83 5.12
C PHE A 28 5.02 -6.24 6.39
N CYS A 29 4.23 -5.59 7.24
CA CYS A 29 4.65 -5.18 8.59
C CYS A 29 5.00 -6.39 9.45
N MET A 30 4.18 -7.45 9.44
CA MET A 30 4.48 -8.71 10.13
C MET A 30 5.72 -9.39 9.55
N LEU A 31 5.86 -9.45 8.23
CA LEU A 31 7.07 -9.95 7.56
C LEU A 31 8.32 -9.19 8.03
N ASN A 32 8.17 -7.91 8.34
CA ASN A 32 9.27 -7.08 8.83
C ASN A 32 9.78 -7.45 10.23
N THR A 33 8.98 -8.16 11.04
CA THR A 33 9.41 -8.70 12.34
C THR A 33 10.33 -9.91 12.21
N VAL A 34 10.34 -10.58 11.04
CA VAL A 34 11.24 -11.70 10.75
C VAL A 34 12.61 -11.15 10.32
N PRO A 35 13.75 -11.60 10.87
CA PRO A 35 15.06 -11.15 10.43
C PRO A 35 15.27 -11.33 8.91
N LYS A 36 15.81 -10.30 8.23
CA LYS A 36 15.99 -10.29 6.76
C LYS A 36 16.73 -11.52 6.23
N VAL A 37 17.75 -11.98 6.96
CA VAL A 37 18.56 -13.17 6.62
C VAL A 37 17.77 -14.48 6.65
N SER A 38 16.65 -14.51 7.38
CA SER A 38 15.76 -15.67 7.49
C SER A 38 14.60 -15.64 6.48
N ARG A 39 14.46 -14.54 5.72
CA ARG A 39 13.44 -14.39 4.67
C ARG A 39 13.94 -15.00 3.37
N HIS A 40 13.02 -15.53 2.57
CA HIS A 40 13.30 -15.87 1.17
C HIS A 40 13.82 -14.63 0.43
N ALA A 41 14.77 -14.80 -0.50
CA ALA A 41 15.41 -13.69 -1.20
C ALA A 41 14.39 -12.74 -1.88
N SER A 42 13.37 -13.31 -2.51
CA SER A 42 12.28 -12.53 -3.13
C SER A 42 11.42 -11.74 -2.14
N LEU A 43 11.43 -12.09 -0.84
CA LEU A 43 10.70 -11.41 0.24
C LEU A 43 11.54 -10.36 0.98
N GLN A 44 12.74 -10.06 0.48
CA GLN A 44 13.58 -8.98 0.96
C GLN A 44 13.21 -7.70 0.19
N GLU A 45 14.20 -6.93 -0.26
CA GLU A 45 14.01 -5.59 -0.86
C GLU A 45 13.02 -5.60 -2.03
N ALA A 46 13.10 -6.58 -2.93
CA ALA A 46 12.26 -6.65 -4.13
C ALA A 46 10.75 -6.66 -3.81
N ALA A 47 10.32 -7.37 -2.76
CA ALA A 47 8.91 -7.41 -2.40
C ALA A 47 8.42 -6.07 -1.83
N PHE A 48 9.25 -5.37 -1.04
CA PHE A 48 8.90 -4.05 -0.50
C PHE A 48 8.90 -2.96 -1.58
N GLU A 49 9.78 -3.07 -2.58
CA GLU A 49 9.76 -2.19 -3.75
C GLU A 49 8.51 -2.41 -4.61
N ALA A 50 8.12 -3.67 -4.83
CA ALA A 50 6.90 -4.02 -5.57
C ALA A 50 5.64 -3.54 -4.82
N LEU A 51 5.60 -3.72 -3.50
CA LEU A 51 4.53 -3.21 -2.65
C LEU A 51 4.42 -1.69 -2.73
N LEU A 52 5.53 -0.96 -2.58
CA LEU A 52 5.53 0.50 -2.67
C LEU A 52 4.96 0.99 -4.01
N LYS A 53 5.43 0.42 -5.12
CA LYS A 53 4.93 0.79 -6.46
C LYS A 53 3.43 0.53 -6.58
N ALA A 54 2.94 -0.58 -6.04
CA ALA A 54 1.52 -0.94 -6.08
C ALA A 54 0.65 -0.04 -5.20
N THR A 55 1.18 0.49 -4.09
CA THR A 55 0.41 1.31 -3.15
C THR A 55 0.44 2.81 -3.44
N LEU A 56 1.42 3.33 -4.18
CA LEU A 56 1.46 4.74 -4.58
C LEU A 56 0.20 5.20 -5.33
N ARG A 57 -0.39 4.32 -6.14
CA ARG A 57 -1.62 4.62 -6.87
C ARG A 57 -2.88 4.66 -5.98
N GLN A 58 -2.81 4.08 -4.78
CA GLN A 58 -3.91 4.00 -3.82
C GLN A 58 -4.07 5.31 -3.05
N VAL A 59 -2.97 6.06 -2.86
CA VAL A 59 -2.98 7.36 -2.16
C VAL A 59 -3.16 8.57 -3.06
N ALA A 60 -3.18 8.35 -4.38
CA ALA A 60 -3.40 9.42 -5.33
C ALA A 60 -4.89 9.78 -5.36
N TYR A 61 -5.22 11.06 -5.47
CA TYR A 61 -6.59 11.46 -5.79
C TYR A 61 -7.05 10.79 -7.10
N PRO A 62 -8.36 10.54 -7.28
CA PRO A 62 -8.91 10.09 -8.55
C PRO A 62 -8.54 11.05 -9.69
N ASN A 63 -8.47 10.52 -10.92
CA ASN A 63 -8.20 11.37 -12.07
C ASN A 63 -9.38 12.33 -12.28
N GLY A 64 -9.09 13.62 -12.40
CA GLY A 64 -10.13 14.64 -12.56
C GLY A 64 -10.77 15.08 -11.25
N PHE A 65 -10.25 14.62 -10.10
CA PHE A 65 -10.75 15.05 -8.80
C PHE A 65 -10.66 16.58 -8.65
N VAL A 66 -11.78 17.22 -8.33
CA VAL A 66 -11.91 18.66 -8.06
C VAL A 66 -12.15 18.88 -6.58
N ASP A 67 -13.20 18.26 -6.04
CA ASP A 67 -13.53 18.26 -4.63
C ASP A 67 -14.44 17.07 -4.26
N TRP A 68 -14.59 16.83 -2.96
CA TRP A 68 -15.40 15.73 -2.44
C TRP A 68 -16.90 15.97 -2.51
N GLU A 69 -17.36 17.20 -2.79
CA GLU A 69 -18.80 17.53 -2.88
C GLU A 69 -19.35 17.24 -4.29
N ASP A 70 -18.54 17.50 -5.31
CA ASP A 70 -18.87 17.35 -6.74
C ASP A 70 -18.51 15.95 -7.28
N ASP A 71 -17.49 15.27 -6.71
CA ASP A 71 -17.01 13.96 -7.19
C ASP A 71 -17.64 12.74 -6.48
N ILE A 72 -18.74 12.91 -5.73
CA ILE A 72 -19.54 11.81 -5.14
C ILE A 72 -20.28 10.99 -6.23
N GLY A 73 -20.06 11.28 -7.52
CA GLY A 73 -20.75 10.69 -8.67
C GLY A 73 -20.12 9.39 -9.18
N GLU A 74 -20.87 8.29 -9.08
CA GLU A 74 -20.74 6.97 -9.74
C GLU A 74 -19.42 6.18 -9.59
N ALA A 75 -18.32 6.77 -9.14
CA ALA A 75 -17.04 6.10 -8.87
C ALA A 75 -16.59 6.20 -7.40
N ALA A 76 -17.34 6.92 -6.56
CA ALA A 76 -17.20 6.90 -5.10
C ALA A 76 -17.78 5.58 -4.57
N ASP A 77 -17.05 4.49 -4.79
CA ASP A 77 -17.23 3.21 -4.09
C ASP A 77 -17.04 3.47 -2.58
N ASP A 78 -18.11 3.84 -1.86
CA ASP A 78 -18.21 3.94 -0.39
C ASP A 78 -17.14 4.77 0.37
N GLU A 79 -16.18 5.39 -0.31
CA GLU A 79 -15.01 6.05 0.29
C GLU A 79 -15.29 7.56 0.48
N ASP A 80 -15.58 7.95 1.72
CA ASP A 80 -15.72 9.35 2.11
C ASP A 80 -14.35 10.04 2.33
N GLU A 81 -14.35 11.38 2.29
CA GLU A 81 -13.16 12.23 2.48
C GLU A 81 -12.35 11.80 3.71
N ASP A 82 -13.02 11.64 4.84
CA ASP A 82 -12.41 11.26 6.12
C ASP A 82 -11.72 9.89 6.03
N SER A 83 -12.34 8.92 5.38
CA SER A 83 -11.78 7.58 5.18
C SER A 83 -10.54 7.61 4.29
N PHE A 84 -10.56 8.39 3.20
CA PHE A 84 -9.40 8.56 2.32
C PHE A 84 -8.24 9.24 3.05
N HIS A 85 -8.51 10.32 3.80
CA HIS A 85 -7.51 11.01 4.59
C HIS A 85 -6.92 10.09 5.67
N ARG A 86 -7.76 9.35 6.40
CA ARG A 86 -7.30 8.38 7.39
C ARG A 86 -6.40 7.32 6.76
N PHE A 87 -6.80 6.75 5.62
CA PHE A 87 -6.02 5.76 4.90
C PHE A 87 -4.64 6.33 4.50
N ARG A 88 -4.62 7.52 3.91
CA ARG A 88 -3.39 8.16 3.44
C ARG A 88 -2.46 8.58 4.60
N GLU A 89 -3.00 9.11 5.67
CA GLU A 89 -2.22 9.70 6.77
C GLU A 89 -1.78 8.70 7.83
N GLN A 90 -2.54 7.62 8.03
CA GLN A 90 -2.24 6.61 9.05
C GLN A 90 -1.66 5.36 8.39
N VAL A 91 -2.47 4.63 7.63
CA VAL A 91 -2.10 3.33 7.07
C VAL A 91 -0.89 3.46 6.15
N MET A 92 -0.95 4.43 5.24
CA MET A 92 0.07 4.59 4.21
C MET A 92 1.34 5.24 4.73
N ALA A 93 1.26 6.13 5.73
CA ALA A 93 2.44 6.65 6.40
C ALA A 93 3.20 5.55 7.17
N ASP A 94 2.48 4.69 7.89
CA ASP A 94 3.05 3.56 8.61
C ASP A 94 3.69 2.55 7.65
N LEU A 95 3.02 2.25 6.54
CA LEU A 95 3.55 1.40 5.49
C LEU A 95 4.83 1.99 4.89
N PHE A 96 4.82 3.28 4.56
CA PHE A 96 5.97 3.96 3.97
C PHE A 96 7.17 3.97 4.92
N GLY A 97 6.94 4.19 6.22
CA GLY A 97 7.98 4.06 7.25
C GLY A 97 8.61 2.67 7.27
N ASN A 98 7.79 1.63 7.18
CA ASN A 98 8.26 0.24 7.11
C ASN A 98 9.06 -0.07 5.84
N VAL A 99 8.61 0.44 4.69
CA VAL A 99 9.32 0.29 3.42
C VAL A 99 10.68 1.01 3.46
N CYS A 100 10.71 2.25 3.94
CA CYS A 100 11.94 3.03 4.11
C CYS A 100 12.94 2.38 5.08
N ALA A 101 12.46 1.73 6.15
CA ALA A 101 13.32 0.99 7.07
C ALA A 101 14.01 -0.21 6.39
N VAL A 102 13.37 -0.83 5.39
CA VAL A 102 13.92 -1.99 4.66
C VAL A 102 14.81 -1.59 3.50
N LEU A 103 14.41 -0.57 2.74
CA LEU A 103 15.08 -0.13 1.52
C LEU A 103 16.18 0.91 1.80
N GLY A 104 16.13 1.58 2.95
CA GLY A 104 16.98 2.69 3.32
C GLY A 104 16.43 4.02 2.78
N ALA A 105 16.36 5.05 3.64
CA ALA A 105 15.78 6.34 3.31
C ALA A 105 16.48 7.12 2.16
N GLY A 106 17.70 6.73 1.78
CA GLY A 106 18.47 7.38 0.70
C GLY A 106 18.20 6.86 -0.71
N ARG A 107 17.20 5.98 -0.91
CA ARG A 107 16.85 5.39 -2.21
C ARG A 107 15.67 6.07 -2.92
N PHE A 108 15.10 7.12 -2.33
CA PHE A 108 13.93 7.84 -2.83
C PHE A 108 14.21 9.33 -2.97
#